data_AF-A0A8I2YWQ5-F1
#
_entry.id   AF-A0A8I2YWQ5-F1
#
_cell.length_a   1.000
_cell.length_b   1.000
_cell.length_c   1.000
_cell.angle_alpha   90.00
_cell.angle_beta   90.00
_cell.angle_gamma   90.00
#
_symmetry.space_group_name_H-M   'P 1'
#
loop_
_entity.id
_entity.type
_entity.pdbx_description
1 polymer ?
#
loop_
_entity_poly.entity_id
_entity_poly.type
_entity_poly.pdbx_seq_one_letter_code
_entity_poly.pdbx_strand_id
1 'polypeptide(L)'
;MYPGSEGSSLNHKRAYCSDGVRQVSKASDKVPPWPHPQGIFTAGKTFHPQAFYVTVQDIYERYCIPGAESPPFATMEVIAFAKLLASRIRMFDGGMVGLRLFADYELDPKTPTGCIIRPEDGSGEWLRLGYLQGGIS
;
A
#
# COMPACT_ATOMS: atom_id res chain seq x y z
N MET A 1 -24.40 -10.92 -0.09
CA MET A 1 -24.50 -12.02 -1.08
C MET A 1 -23.20 -12.05 -1.86
N TYR A 2 -22.66 -13.24 -2.11
CA TYR A 2 -21.52 -13.40 -3.01
C TYR A 2 -22.01 -13.50 -4.46
N PRO A 3 -21.24 -13.05 -5.48
CA PRO A 3 -21.68 -13.03 -6.87
C PRO A 3 -21.99 -14.41 -7.47
N GLY A 4 -21.29 -15.46 -7.00
CA GLY A 4 -21.47 -16.83 -7.45
C GLY A 4 -21.91 -17.79 -6.34
N SER A 5 -22.26 -19.02 -6.73
CA SER A 5 -22.54 -20.13 -5.82
C SER A 5 -21.34 -20.46 -4.91
N GLU A 6 -21.58 -21.21 -3.83
CA GLU A 6 -20.52 -21.63 -2.90
C GLU A 6 -19.37 -22.33 -3.66
N GLY A 7 -18.13 -21.87 -3.45
CA GLY A 7 -16.94 -22.37 -4.16
C GLY A 7 -16.70 -21.81 -5.56
N SER A 8 -17.54 -20.91 -6.07
CA SER A 8 -17.35 -20.27 -7.38
C SER A 8 -16.06 -19.45 -7.43
N SER A 9 -15.35 -19.48 -8.56
CA SER A 9 -14.19 -18.61 -8.85
C SER A 9 -14.54 -17.11 -8.90
N LEU A 10 -15.83 -16.77 -9.03
CA LEU A 10 -16.33 -15.40 -8.95
C LEU A 10 -16.32 -14.86 -7.50
N ASN A 11 -16.22 -15.75 -6.52
CA ASN A 11 -16.17 -15.39 -5.12
C ASN A 11 -14.71 -15.22 -4.70
N HIS A 12 -14.39 -14.09 -4.09
CA HIS A 12 -13.09 -13.95 -3.45
C HIS A 12 -12.95 -14.97 -2.32
N LYS A 13 -11.71 -15.37 -2.02
CA LYS A 13 -11.42 -16.39 -1.02
C LYS A 13 -11.92 -15.96 0.36
N ARG A 14 -12.58 -16.89 1.09
CA ARG A 14 -13.05 -16.65 2.46
C ARG A 14 -11.89 -16.15 3.35
N ALA A 15 -12.15 -15.14 4.19
CA ALA A 15 -11.19 -14.41 5.03
C ALA A 15 -10.28 -13.40 4.31
N TYR A 16 -10.50 -13.17 3.02
CA TYR A 16 -9.80 -12.16 2.23
C TYR A 16 -10.81 -11.23 1.59
N CYS A 17 -10.39 -10.02 1.26
CA CYS A 17 -11.19 -9.09 0.47
C CYS A 17 -10.93 -9.29 -1.03
N SER A 18 -11.76 -8.67 -1.88
CA SER A 18 -11.61 -8.74 -3.35
C SER A 18 -10.31 -8.14 -3.88
N ASP A 19 -9.69 -7.24 -3.11
CA ASP A 19 -8.39 -6.62 -3.39
C ASP A 19 -7.20 -7.45 -2.91
N GLY A 20 -7.45 -8.66 -2.39
CA GLY A 20 -6.42 -9.58 -1.93
C GLY A 20 -5.93 -9.34 -0.50
N VAL A 21 -6.49 -8.39 0.25
CA VAL A 21 -6.11 -8.13 1.66
C VAL A 21 -6.76 -9.15 2.61
N ARG A 22 -6.10 -9.50 3.72
CA ARG A 22 -6.71 -10.33 4.78
C ARG A 22 -7.72 -9.53 5.59
N GLN A 23 -8.83 -10.14 5.98
CA GLN A 23 -9.80 -9.50 6.88
C GLN A 23 -9.32 -9.40 8.33
N VAL A 24 -8.36 -10.25 8.72
CA VAL A 24 -7.76 -10.30 10.06
C VAL A 24 -6.24 -10.49 9.95
N SER A 25 -5.50 -9.77 10.78
CA SER A 25 -4.04 -9.91 10.89
C SER A 25 -3.70 -11.16 11.72
N LYS A 26 -2.51 -11.71 11.47
CA LYS A 26 -1.94 -12.78 12.32
C LYS A 26 -0.99 -12.19 13.37
N ALA A 27 -0.33 -11.09 13.04
CA ALA A 27 0.43 -10.27 13.98
C ALA A 27 -0.46 -9.21 14.64
N SER A 28 0.08 -8.52 15.64
CA SER A 28 -0.53 -7.31 16.23
C SER A 28 -0.57 -6.12 15.28
N ASP A 29 -0.05 -6.26 14.05
CA ASP A 29 -0.06 -5.23 13.03
C ASP A 29 -1.47 -5.08 12.42
N LYS A 30 -1.88 -3.86 12.09
CA LYS A 30 -3.21 -3.61 11.53
C LYS A 30 -3.26 -4.04 10.06
N VAL A 31 -4.30 -4.78 9.69
CA VAL A 31 -4.58 -5.08 8.28
C VAL A 31 -4.79 -3.79 7.48
N PRO A 32 -4.36 -3.76 6.21
CA PRO A 32 -4.70 -2.66 5.32
C PRO A 32 -6.24 -2.40 5.27
N PRO A 33 -6.72 -1.14 5.23
CA PRO A 33 -8.14 -0.78 5.19
C PRO A 33 -8.83 -0.99 3.83
N TRP A 34 -9.80 -1.90 3.73
CA TRP A 34 -10.58 -2.06 2.49
C TRP A 34 -11.45 -0.84 2.14
N PRO A 35 -11.66 -0.49 0.85
CA PRO A 35 -11.09 -1.11 -0.36
C PRO A 35 -9.73 -0.49 -0.75
N HIS A 36 -8.84 -1.29 -1.35
CA HIS A 36 -7.60 -0.78 -1.92
C HIS A 36 -7.52 -0.97 -3.43
N PRO A 37 -6.70 -0.15 -4.11
CA PRO A 37 -6.29 -0.41 -5.49
C PRO A 37 -5.73 -1.82 -5.66
N GLN A 38 -6.11 -2.49 -6.76
CA GLN A 38 -5.73 -3.87 -7.03
C GLN A 38 -4.22 -4.01 -7.29
N GLY A 39 -3.66 -5.18 -6.98
CA GLY A 39 -2.28 -5.53 -7.27
C GLY A 39 -1.25 -5.10 -6.23
N ILE A 40 -1.64 -4.29 -5.23
CA ILE A 40 -0.76 -3.95 -4.09
C ILE A 40 -0.56 -5.15 -3.17
N PHE A 41 -1.61 -5.94 -2.99
CA PHE A 41 -1.60 -7.16 -2.19
C PHE A 41 -2.11 -8.34 -3.00
N THR A 42 -1.43 -9.47 -2.93
CA THR A 42 -1.86 -10.70 -3.60
C THR A 42 -1.98 -11.84 -2.60
N ALA A 43 -3.08 -12.61 -2.72
CA ALA A 43 -3.38 -13.79 -1.91
C ALA A 43 -3.31 -13.56 -0.37
N GLY A 44 -3.44 -12.31 0.07
CA GLY A 44 -3.24 -11.87 1.45
C GLY A 44 -1.86 -12.20 2.01
N LYS A 45 -0.87 -12.46 1.16
CA LYS A 45 0.45 -12.93 1.59
C LYS A 45 1.56 -12.02 1.12
N THR A 46 1.44 -11.51 -0.10
CA THR A 46 2.51 -10.75 -0.73
C THR A 46 2.10 -9.28 -0.83
N PHE A 47 2.99 -8.40 -0.40
CA PHE A 47 2.94 -6.96 -0.67
C PHE A 47 3.82 -6.67 -1.88
N HIS A 48 3.33 -5.86 -2.82
CA HIS A 48 4.01 -5.48 -4.05
C HIS A 48 4.41 -4.00 -4.02
N PRO A 49 5.64 -3.67 -3.55
CA PRO A 49 6.13 -2.30 -3.43
C PRO A 49 6.04 -1.48 -4.72
N GLN A 50 6.28 -2.09 -5.88
CA GLN A 50 6.21 -1.38 -7.16
C GLN A 50 4.79 -0.93 -7.49
N ALA A 51 3.79 -1.79 -7.32
CA ALA A 51 2.39 -1.44 -7.51
C ALA A 51 1.93 -0.38 -6.50
N PHE A 52 2.38 -0.49 -5.25
CA PHE A 52 2.15 0.53 -4.22
C PHE A 52 2.72 1.88 -4.64
N TYR A 53 3.97 1.92 -5.09
CA TYR A 53 4.66 3.15 -5.49
C TYR A 53 3.97 3.83 -6.66
N VAL A 54 3.64 3.07 -7.71
CA VAL A 54 2.88 3.59 -8.88
C VAL A 54 1.55 4.17 -8.44
N THR A 55 0.87 3.53 -7.47
CA THR A 55 -0.40 4.01 -6.92
C THR A 55 -0.23 5.32 -6.13
N VAL A 56 0.83 5.46 -5.33
CA VAL A 56 1.15 6.72 -4.64
C VAL A 56 1.37 7.85 -5.65
N GLN A 57 2.15 7.56 -6.70
CA GLN A 57 2.45 8.53 -7.75
C GLN A 57 1.18 8.96 -8.49
N ASP A 58 0.35 8.01 -8.94
CA ASP A 58 -0.90 8.30 -9.65
C ASP A 58 -1.88 9.14 -8.81
N ILE A 59 -2.03 8.80 -7.53
CA ILE A 59 -2.91 9.57 -6.62
C ILE A 59 -2.35 10.97 -6.38
N TYR A 60 -1.04 11.12 -6.19
CA TYR A 60 -0.42 12.43 -6.01
C TYR A 60 -0.59 13.30 -7.25
N GLU A 61 -0.29 12.77 -8.44
CA GLU A 61 -0.41 13.50 -9.70
C GLU A 61 -1.86 13.93 -9.97
N ARG A 62 -2.82 13.06 -9.68
CA ARG A 62 -4.24 13.36 -9.90
C ARG A 62 -4.85 14.29 -8.85
N TYR A 63 -4.44 14.25 -7.59
CA TYR A 63 -5.17 14.95 -6.52
C TYR A 63 -4.38 16.05 -5.81
N CYS A 64 -3.05 16.09 -5.97
CA CYS A 64 -2.19 17.03 -5.26
C CYS A 64 -1.52 18.07 -6.18
N ILE A 65 -1.48 17.85 -7.50
CA ILE A 65 -0.91 18.81 -8.46
C ILE A 65 -2.01 19.79 -8.94
N PRO A 66 -1.85 21.11 -8.72
CA PRO A 66 -2.80 22.10 -9.22
C PRO A 66 -2.91 22.06 -10.75
N GLY A 67 -4.15 22.07 -11.27
CA GLY A 67 -4.41 22.07 -12.71
C GLY A 67 -4.40 20.69 -13.39
N ALA A 68 -4.18 19.60 -12.64
CA ALA A 68 -4.44 18.25 -13.14
C ALA A 68 -5.94 18.06 -13.45
N GLU A 69 -6.26 17.23 -14.44
CA GLU A 69 -7.63 16.77 -14.70
C GLU A 69 -8.05 15.76 -13.62
N SER A 70 -8.24 16.27 -12.40
CA SER A 70 -8.67 15.48 -11.26
C SER A 70 -10.15 15.18 -11.35
N PRO A 71 -10.59 13.96 -10.99
CA PRO A 71 -12.01 13.72 -10.70
C PRO A 71 -12.47 14.69 -9.59
N PRO A 72 -13.72 15.18 -9.63
CA PRO A 72 -14.21 16.16 -8.65
C PRO A 72 -14.22 15.60 -7.21
N PHE A 73 -14.21 14.28 -7.05
CA PHE A 73 -14.17 13.60 -5.76
C PHE A 73 -13.23 12.38 -5.80
N ALA A 74 -12.57 12.10 -4.69
CA ALA A 74 -11.80 10.87 -4.50
C ALA A 74 -12.75 9.67 -4.32
N THR A 75 -12.42 8.54 -4.94
CA THR A 75 -13.15 7.28 -4.71
C THR A 75 -12.87 6.76 -3.29
N MET A 76 -13.72 5.86 -2.78
CA MET A 76 -13.50 5.21 -1.49
C MET A 76 -12.15 4.46 -1.44
N GLU A 77 -11.71 3.89 -2.56
CA GLU A 77 -10.40 3.24 -2.70
C GLU A 77 -9.25 4.24 -2.50
N VAL A 78 -9.32 5.40 -3.13
CA VAL A 78 -8.32 6.47 -2.98
C VAL A 78 -8.29 6.97 -1.54
N ILE A 79 -9.46 7.17 -0.91
CA ILE A 79 -9.54 7.61 0.49
C ILE A 79 -8.94 6.58 1.44
N ALA A 80 -9.28 5.31 1.28
CA ALA A 80 -8.76 4.23 2.11
C ALA A 80 -7.25 4.04 1.92
N PHE A 81 -6.76 4.12 0.68
CA PHE A 81 -5.34 4.08 0.37
C PHE A 81 -4.58 5.28 0.97
N ALA A 82 -5.12 6.49 0.86
CA ALA A 82 -4.51 7.68 1.48
C ALA A 82 -4.40 7.55 3.00
N LYS A 83 -5.44 7.00 3.66
CA LYS A 83 -5.41 6.69 5.10
C LYS A 83 -4.35 5.63 5.43
N LEU A 84 -4.24 4.58 4.62
CA LEU A 84 -3.19 3.57 4.76
C LEU A 84 -1.80 4.20 4.69
N LEU A 85 -1.55 4.99 3.64
CA LEU A 85 -0.27 5.70 3.44
C LEU A 85 0.05 6.59 4.64
N ALA A 86 -0.87 7.49 5.02
CA ALA A 86 -0.69 8.40 6.14
C ALA A 86 -0.40 7.69 7.46
N SER A 87 -0.98 6.51 7.70
CA SER A 87 -0.76 5.73 8.92
C SER A 87 0.60 5.03 9.00
N ARG A 88 1.34 4.95 7.89
CA ARG A 88 2.56 4.14 7.76
C ARG A 88 3.77 4.90 7.26
N ILE A 89 3.62 6.16 6.83
CA ILE A 89 4.78 6.98 6.45
C ILE A 89 5.50 7.55 7.67
N ARG A 90 6.81 7.67 7.56
CA ARG A 90 7.68 8.42 8.47
C ARG A 90 8.70 9.19 7.62
N MET A 91 9.00 10.41 8.03
CA MET A 91 10.18 11.12 7.53
C MET A 91 11.38 10.77 8.40
N PHE A 92 12.46 10.39 7.74
CA PHE A 92 13.79 10.20 8.31
C PHE A 92 14.65 11.43 8.07
N ASP A 93 15.79 11.48 8.74
CA ASP A 93 16.78 12.54 8.55
C ASP A 93 17.19 12.67 7.08
N GLY A 94 17.49 13.90 6.65
CA GLY A 94 17.80 14.20 5.25
C GLY A 94 16.59 14.19 4.30
N GLY A 95 15.36 14.24 4.83
CA GLY A 95 14.14 14.34 4.03
C GLY A 95 13.70 13.02 3.38
N MET A 96 14.29 11.90 3.79
CA MET A 96 13.93 10.58 3.28
C MET A 96 12.57 10.16 3.83
N VAL A 97 11.58 9.94 2.96
CA VAL A 97 10.30 9.36 3.35
C VAL A 97 10.37 7.84 3.26
N GLY A 98 9.93 7.14 4.30
CA GLY A 98 9.78 5.69 4.30
C GLY A 98 8.38 5.25 4.71
N LEU A 99 7.93 4.13 4.16
CA LEU A 99 6.70 3.44 4.52
C LEU A 99 7.02 2.22 5.39
N ARG A 100 6.43 2.11 6.57
CA ARG A 100 6.58 0.93 7.42
C ARG A 100 6.02 -0.30 6.72
N LEU A 101 6.85 -1.34 6.57
CA LEU A 101 6.42 -2.60 5.97
C LEU A 101 5.39 -3.33 6.84
N PHE A 102 4.62 -4.22 6.19
CA PHE A 102 3.60 -5.01 6.86
C PHE A 102 4.23 -6.29 7.42
N ALA A 103 4.18 -6.47 8.73
CA ALA A 103 4.84 -7.61 9.39
C ALA A 103 4.32 -8.98 8.92
N ASP A 104 3.04 -9.05 8.54
CA ASP A 104 2.37 -10.27 8.11
C ASP A 104 2.52 -10.57 6.61
N TYR A 105 3.16 -9.69 5.85
CA TYR A 105 3.28 -9.83 4.40
C TYR A 105 4.73 -10.05 3.98
N GLU A 106 4.91 -11.00 3.08
CA GLU A 106 6.15 -11.17 2.34
C GLU A 106 6.28 -10.03 1.32
N LEU A 107 7.50 -9.51 1.16
CA LEU A 107 7.80 -8.64 0.03
C LEU A 107 7.80 -9.45 -1.26
N ASP A 108 7.32 -8.84 -2.35
CA ASP A 108 7.53 -9.36 -3.69
C ASP A 108 9.04 -9.64 -3.88
N PRO A 109 9.45 -10.88 -4.25
CA PRO A 109 10.85 -11.23 -4.46
C PRO A 109 11.58 -10.36 -5.49
N LYS A 110 10.83 -9.67 -6.37
CA LYS A 110 11.39 -8.72 -7.34
C LYS A 110 11.74 -7.37 -6.73
N THR A 111 11.41 -7.13 -5.47
CA THR A 111 11.70 -5.86 -4.78
C THR A 111 13.22 -5.69 -4.60
N PRO A 112 13.83 -4.61 -5.12
CA PRO A 112 15.25 -4.36 -4.92
C PRO A 112 15.57 -4.13 -3.43
N THR A 113 16.57 -4.83 -2.89
CA THR A 113 16.97 -4.71 -1.48
C THR A 113 17.43 -3.29 -1.11
N GLY A 114 17.99 -2.54 -2.07
CA GLY A 114 18.40 -1.14 -1.87
C GLY A 114 17.26 -0.17 -1.57
N CYS A 115 16.00 -0.58 -1.74
CA CYS A 115 14.82 0.20 -1.39
C CYS A 115 14.36 -0.03 0.06
N ILE A 116 15.00 -0.94 0.81
CA ILE A 116 14.64 -1.25 2.20
C ILE A 116 15.57 -0.54 3.17
N ILE A 117 14.99 0.22 4.09
CA ILE A 117 15.66 0.96 5.15
C ILE A 117 15.48 0.18 6.46
N ARG A 118 16.58 0.07 7.21
CA ARG A 118 16.60 -0.53 8.56
C ARG A 118 17.19 0.50 9.52
N PRO A 119 16.34 1.30 10.18
CA PRO A 119 16.82 2.33 11.10
C PRO A 119 17.52 1.69 12.31
N GLU A 120 18.54 2.38 12.83
CA GLU A 120 19.31 1.90 13.99
C GLU A 120 18.48 1.84 15.28
N ASP A 121 17.37 2.58 15.34
CA ASP A 121 16.42 2.60 16.46
C ASP A 121 15.61 1.29 16.61
N GLY A 122 15.79 0.33 15.70
CA GLY A 122 15.12 -0.98 15.76
C GLY A 122 13.63 -0.93 15.44
N SER A 123 13.12 0.18 14.87
CA SER A 123 11.69 0.36 14.54
C SER A 123 11.15 -0.55 13.41
N GLY A 124 11.96 -1.47 12.93
CA GLY A 124 11.63 -2.47 11.90
C GLY A 124 12.11 -2.06 10.50
N GLU A 125 11.55 -2.73 9.50
CA GLU A 125 11.91 -2.50 8.09
C GLU A 125 10.94 -1.52 7.43
N TRP A 126 11.51 -0.61 6.62
CA TRP A 126 10.77 0.45 5.95
C TRP A 126 11.10 0.44 4.44
N LEU A 127 10.10 0.70 3.60
CA LEU A 127 10.28 0.91 2.17
C LEU A 127 10.59 2.38 1.90
N ARG A 128 11.70 2.69 1.24
CA ARG A 128 12.03 4.05 0.78
C ARG A 128 11.04 4.52 -0.30
N LEU A 129 10.40 5.66 -0.07
CA LEU A 129 9.50 6.31 -1.03
C LEU A 129 10.23 7.47 -1.72
N GLY A 130 10.99 7.17 -2.78
CA GLY A 130 11.78 8.16 -3.52
C GLY A 130 10.96 9.34 -4.08
N TYR A 131 9.74 9.08 -4.57
CA TYR A 131 8.84 10.11 -5.14
C TYR A 131 8.41 11.19 -4.14
N LEU A 132 8.29 10.84 -2.86
CA LEU A 132 7.85 11.77 -1.81
C LEU A 132 9.03 12.51 -1.16
N GLN A 133 10.26 12.24 -1.60
CA GLN A 133 11.42 13.03 -1.20
C GLN A 133 11.34 14.36 -1.95
N GLY A 134 11.22 15.47 -1.22
CA GLY A 134 11.16 16.81 -1.82
C GLY A 134 12.26 16.98 -2.87
N GLY A 135 11.84 17.44 -4.06
CA GLY A 135 12.58 17.27 -5.30
C GLY A 135 14.03 17.77 -5.29
N ILE A 136 14.89 17.01 -5.97
CA ILE A 136 16.00 17.53 -6.77
C ILE A 136 16.08 16.67 -8.05
N SER A 137 15.50 17.18 -9.13
CA SER A 137 16.16 17.21 -10.43
C SER A 137 15.90 18.57 -11.05
#